data_AF-A0A1J4S7L8-F1
#
_entry.id   AF-A0A1J4S7L8-F1
#
_cell.length_a   1.000
_cell.length_b   1.000
_cell.length_c   1.000
_cell.angle_alpha   90.00
_cell.angle_beta   90.00
_cell.angle_gamma   90.00
#
_symmetry.space_group_name_H-M   'P 1'
#
loop_
_entity.id
_entity.type
_entity.pdbx_description
1 polymer ?
#
loop_
_entity_poly.entity_id
_entity_poly.type
_entity_poly.pdbx_seq_one_letter_code
_entity_poly.pdbx_strand_id
1 'polypeptide(L)'
;MDIRAQVSMVFHLDKCIGCHTCSVACKNIWTDRKGTEYMWWNNVETKPGTGYPTRWEDQEKYKGGFEKKNGKLNLKLQGRMGALGNIFFNPNLPTMDDYYEPWTYDYQHLFDAPEGDDQPTARAISLVTGKPMEIEAGPNWDDDLGGSPVYAENDKNLDELTDDEREQLNEVERMTFFYLPRICNHCLNPGCVAACPAGAIYKRGEDGIVLLSQEKCRAWRMCISGCPYKKTYFNWSTGKSEKCILCYPRIESGQPPACFHSCVGRIRYLGVLLYDADQIEKVAASADADLVAAQRGMIMDPFDPAVIASAKANGIPDNMIDSAQKSPVYKFVKQWQIALPLHAEFRTVPMLFYVPPMLPVLAKTKDGNYEVDQSGADGLAPLLSALEKARVPIKFMARLFSAGNTDVIEEVYRKLIAVRIHRRSETVKDVSQDVVEKAYSTGKTDAKEADAIFRLTALPTYDERFVVPNMSREVAIEATTPPLTNKQETGFGFRRGPGRRY
;
A
#
# COMPACT_ATOMS: atom_id res chain seq x y z
N MET A 1 22.40 -1.68 -18.20
CA MET A 1 21.44 -1.41 -17.13
C MET A 1 20.35 -0.55 -17.74
N ASP A 2 19.13 -1.07 -17.84
CA ASP A 2 17.95 -0.28 -18.17
C ASP A 2 17.46 0.47 -16.92
N ILE A 3 18.22 1.50 -16.51
CA ILE A 3 17.84 2.38 -15.41
C ILE A 3 16.57 3.16 -15.77
N ARG A 4 15.54 3.02 -14.94
CA ARG A 4 14.28 3.75 -15.00
C ARG A 4 13.97 4.42 -13.68
N ALA A 5 13.06 5.40 -13.70
CA ALA A 5 12.61 6.10 -12.50
C ALA A 5 11.15 5.75 -12.16
N GLN A 6 10.83 5.76 -10.88
CA GLN A 6 9.44 5.69 -10.42
C GLN A 6 9.23 6.54 -9.17
N VAL A 7 8.13 7.29 -9.15
CA VAL A 7 7.62 7.89 -7.92
C VAL A 7 7.06 6.78 -7.02
N SER A 8 7.78 6.52 -5.93
CA SER A 8 7.55 5.42 -5.00
C SER A 8 7.10 5.96 -3.65
N MET A 9 6.60 5.08 -2.79
CA MET A 9 5.84 5.49 -1.60
C MET A 9 6.22 4.68 -0.37
N VAL A 10 6.19 5.31 0.81
CA VAL A 10 6.35 4.63 2.12
C VAL A 10 5.22 5.05 3.05
N PHE A 11 4.58 4.10 3.73
CA PHE A 11 3.67 4.33 4.84
C PHE A 11 4.28 3.85 6.16
N HIS A 12 4.36 4.73 7.15
CA HIS A 12 4.92 4.41 8.46
C HIS A 12 3.82 3.95 9.43
N LEU A 13 3.65 2.64 9.60
CA LEU A 13 2.50 2.09 10.33
C LEU A 13 2.52 2.37 11.82
N ASP A 14 3.71 2.51 12.44
CA ASP A 14 3.85 2.94 13.85
C ASP A 14 3.18 4.29 14.17
N LYS A 15 2.93 5.12 13.14
CA LYS A 15 2.29 6.42 13.27
C LYS A 15 0.87 6.43 12.75
N CYS A 16 0.37 5.31 12.23
CA CYS A 16 -0.96 5.25 11.65
C CYS A 16 -1.99 5.24 12.78
N ILE A 17 -2.97 6.14 12.68
CA ILE A 17 -4.02 6.32 13.70
C ILE A 17 -5.39 5.86 13.20
N GLY A 18 -5.45 5.10 12.11
CA GLY A 18 -6.71 4.56 11.61
C GLY A 18 -7.71 5.55 11.03
N CYS A 19 -7.57 6.87 11.20
CA CYS A 19 -8.61 7.89 10.97
C CYS A 19 -9.37 7.98 9.60
N HIS A 20 -9.07 7.15 8.59
CA HIS A 20 -9.74 7.14 7.26
C HIS A 20 -9.74 8.45 6.45
N THR A 21 -9.12 9.55 6.91
CA THR A 21 -9.09 10.85 6.19
C THR A 21 -8.50 10.72 4.78
N CYS A 22 -7.49 9.85 4.63
CA CYS A 22 -6.89 9.53 3.35
C CYS A 22 -7.86 8.85 2.37
N SER A 23 -8.79 8.03 2.88
CA SER A 23 -9.82 7.33 2.10
C SER A 23 -10.88 8.31 1.63
N VAL A 24 -11.36 9.17 2.53
CA VAL A 24 -12.35 10.22 2.21
C VAL A 24 -11.81 11.21 1.17
N ALA A 25 -10.57 11.68 1.33
CA ALA A 25 -9.96 12.60 0.36
C ALA A 25 -9.84 11.97 -1.03
N CYS A 26 -9.52 10.68 -1.12
CA CYS A 26 -9.48 9.98 -2.41
C CYS A 26 -10.89 9.79 -2.98
N LYS A 27 -11.86 9.41 -2.13
CA LYS A 27 -13.25 9.15 -2.50
C LYS A 27 -13.88 10.39 -3.13
N ASN A 28 -13.80 11.52 -2.44
CA ASN A 28 -14.43 12.79 -2.84
C ASN A 28 -13.86 13.38 -4.14
N ILE A 29 -12.60 13.08 -4.47
CA ILE A 29 -11.98 13.62 -5.69
C ILE A 29 -12.24 12.71 -6.89
N TRP A 30 -12.25 11.38 -6.69
CA TRP A 30 -12.13 10.44 -7.81
C TRP A 30 -13.28 9.46 -7.99
N THR A 31 -13.99 9.08 -6.93
CA THR A 31 -14.88 7.90 -6.94
C THR A 31 -16.22 8.16 -6.24
N ASP A 32 -16.74 9.37 -6.34
CA ASP A 32 -18.09 9.79 -5.90
C ASP A 32 -19.16 9.61 -6.99
N ARG A 33 -18.76 9.08 -8.15
CA ARG A 33 -19.63 8.87 -9.33
C ARG A 33 -20.40 7.56 -9.21
N LYS A 34 -21.60 7.53 -9.81
CA LYS A 34 -22.38 6.30 -10.01
C LYS A 34 -21.55 5.20 -10.68
N GLY A 35 -21.64 3.99 -10.15
CA GLY A 35 -20.82 2.85 -10.53
C GLY A 35 -19.51 2.73 -9.75
N THR A 36 -19.09 3.79 -9.05
CA THR A 36 -17.80 3.85 -8.32
C THR A 36 -17.95 4.14 -6.83
N GLU A 37 -19.16 4.37 -6.35
CA GLU A 37 -19.49 4.62 -4.95
C GLU A 37 -18.96 3.51 -4.02
N TYR A 38 -18.97 2.25 -4.46
CA TYR A 38 -18.40 1.15 -3.69
C TYR A 38 -16.87 1.10 -3.72
N MET A 39 -16.19 1.80 -4.63
CA MET A 39 -14.74 1.71 -4.85
C MET A 39 -13.93 2.57 -3.88
N TRP A 40 -13.09 1.94 -3.08
CA TRP A 40 -12.15 2.66 -2.21
C TRP A 40 -10.71 2.49 -2.71
N TRP A 41 -10.32 3.32 -3.69
CA TRP A 41 -8.96 3.29 -4.25
C TRP A 41 -7.89 3.42 -3.16
N ASN A 42 -8.13 4.29 -2.18
CA ASN A 42 -7.48 4.27 -0.88
C ASN A 42 -8.48 3.76 0.16
N ASN A 43 -8.12 2.69 0.86
CA ASN A 43 -8.85 2.19 2.03
C ASN A 43 -7.86 2.00 3.19
N VAL A 44 -8.40 1.87 4.40
CA VAL A 44 -7.67 1.52 5.62
C VAL A 44 -8.38 0.31 6.19
N GLU A 45 -7.61 -0.64 6.70
CA GLU A 45 -8.11 -1.91 7.25
C GLU A 45 -7.54 -2.09 8.64
N THR A 46 -8.31 -2.68 9.54
CA THR A 46 -7.80 -3.14 10.83
C THR A 46 -7.19 -4.53 10.66
N LYS A 47 -6.05 -4.76 11.31
CA LYS A 47 -5.34 -6.04 11.32
C LYS A 47 -5.14 -6.53 12.76
N PRO A 48 -5.43 -7.81 13.07
CA PRO A 48 -5.97 -8.84 12.17
C PRO A 48 -7.40 -8.57 11.68
N GLY A 49 -7.71 -8.95 10.44
CA GLY A 49 -9.00 -8.72 9.80
C GLY A 49 -9.04 -9.22 8.34
N THR A 50 -10.24 -9.39 7.79
CA THR A 50 -10.40 -9.93 6.42
C THR A 50 -10.18 -8.89 5.33
N GLY A 51 -10.24 -7.60 5.69
CA GLY A 51 -9.94 -6.48 4.81
C GLY A 51 -10.94 -6.31 3.67
N TYR A 52 -10.56 -5.53 2.65
CA TYR A 52 -11.45 -5.09 1.60
C TYR A 52 -10.83 -5.24 0.18
N PRO A 53 -11.46 -6.02 -0.73
CA PRO A 53 -12.59 -6.91 -0.49
C PRO A 53 -12.26 -8.02 0.51
N THR A 54 -13.28 -8.64 1.08
CA THR A 54 -13.17 -9.69 2.08
C THR A 54 -12.21 -10.79 1.63
N ARG A 55 -11.21 -11.07 2.47
CA ARG A 55 -10.14 -12.05 2.26
C ARG A 55 -9.30 -11.81 1.02
N TRP A 56 -9.09 -10.56 0.61
CA TRP A 56 -8.33 -10.21 -0.61
C TRP A 56 -6.93 -10.83 -0.70
N GLU A 57 -6.31 -11.14 0.44
CA GLU A 57 -4.99 -11.80 0.58
C GLU A 57 -5.02 -13.27 0.16
N ASP A 58 -6.19 -13.92 0.15
CA ASP A 58 -6.35 -15.32 -0.25
C ASP A 58 -6.24 -15.49 -1.77
N GLN A 59 -5.01 -15.72 -2.23
CA GLN A 59 -4.74 -15.97 -3.65
C GLN A 59 -5.07 -17.41 -4.07
N GLU A 60 -5.49 -18.29 -3.16
CA GLU A 60 -6.10 -19.56 -3.58
C GLU A 60 -7.55 -19.35 -4.03
N LYS A 61 -8.29 -18.45 -3.37
CA LYS A 61 -9.62 -18.00 -3.82
C LYS A 61 -9.52 -17.14 -5.07
N TYR A 62 -8.76 -16.05 -5.04
CA TYR A 62 -8.85 -15.02 -6.07
C TYR A 62 -7.82 -15.13 -7.21
N LYS A 63 -6.83 -16.02 -7.09
CA LYS A 63 -5.81 -16.31 -8.11
C LYS A 63 -5.07 -15.06 -8.65
N GLY A 64 -4.77 -14.08 -7.79
CA GLY A 64 -3.99 -12.91 -8.19
C GLY A 64 -2.48 -13.13 -8.12
N GLY A 65 -1.72 -12.23 -8.75
CA GLY A 65 -0.25 -12.26 -8.71
C GLY A 65 0.36 -13.34 -9.59
N PHE A 66 1.62 -13.69 -9.31
CA PHE A 66 2.37 -14.67 -10.08
C PHE A 66 2.82 -15.84 -9.20
N GLU A 67 3.02 -16.99 -9.83
CA GLU A 67 3.57 -18.19 -9.22
C GLU A 67 4.75 -18.71 -10.08
N LYS A 68 5.67 -19.43 -9.44
CA LYS A 68 6.73 -20.14 -10.17
C LYS A 68 6.24 -21.53 -10.55
N LYS A 69 6.11 -21.80 -11.85
CA LYS A 69 5.82 -23.13 -12.41
C LYS A 69 6.90 -23.52 -13.41
N ASN A 70 7.51 -24.68 -13.21
CA ASN A 70 8.61 -25.20 -14.04
C ASN A 70 9.77 -24.19 -14.23
N GLY A 71 10.14 -23.50 -13.15
CA GLY A 71 11.20 -22.48 -13.16
C GLY A 71 10.83 -21.15 -13.83
N LYS A 72 9.62 -21.00 -14.37
CA LYS A 72 9.14 -19.77 -15.02
C LYS A 72 8.05 -19.08 -14.19
N LEU A 73 8.04 -17.75 -14.23
CA LEU A 73 6.94 -16.97 -13.67
C LEU A 73 5.71 -17.06 -14.56
N ASN A 74 4.59 -17.45 -13.97
CA ASN A 74 3.30 -17.51 -14.63
C ASN A 74 2.28 -16.71 -13.81
N LEU A 75 1.34 -16.08 -14.49
CA LEU A 75 0.22 -15.43 -13.82
C LEU A 75 -0.64 -16.51 -13.16
N LYS A 76 -0.87 -16.40 -11.84
CA LYS A 76 -1.62 -17.40 -11.06
C LYS A 76 -3.06 -17.57 -11.56
N LEU A 77 -3.63 -16.51 -12.11
CA LEU A 77 -4.98 -16.50 -12.67
C LEU A 77 -5.13 -17.52 -13.81
N GLN A 78 -4.30 -17.39 -14.85
CA GLN A 78 -4.33 -18.22 -16.06
C GLN A 78 -3.20 -17.85 -17.03
N GLY A 79 -2.82 -18.81 -17.88
CA GLY A 79 -2.02 -18.55 -19.08
C GLY A 79 -2.86 -18.00 -20.24
N ARG A 80 -2.21 -17.72 -21.39
CA ARG A 80 -2.86 -17.12 -22.58
C ARG A 80 -4.05 -17.94 -23.12
N MET A 81 -3.94 -19.27 -23.17
CA MET A 81 -5.04 -20.14 -23.63
C MET A 81 -6.19 -20.19 -22.62
N GLY A 82 -5.88 -20.25 -21.31
CA GLY A 82 -6.89 -20.20 -20.26
C GLY A 82 -7.68 -18.88 -20.27
N ALA A 83 -7.02 -17.77 -20.61
CA ALA A 83 -7.68 -16.48 -20.77
C ALA A 83 -8.75 -16.44 -21.87
N LEU A 84 -8.57 -17.21 -22.95
CA LEU A 84 -9.58 -17.35 -24.00
C LEU A 84 -10.76 -18.20 -23.52
N GLY A 85 -10.51 -19.28 -22.78
CA GLY A 85 -11.57 -20.14 -22.23
C GLY A 85 -12.45 -19.41 -21.21
N ASN A 86 -11.87 -18.56 -20.37
CA ASN A 86 -12.57 -17.82 -19.34
C ASN A 86 -13.05 -16.43 -19.80
N ILE A 87 -12.92 -16.06 -21.08
CA ILE A 87 -13.22 -14.70 -21.54
C ILE A 87 -14.69 -14.31 -21.33
N PHE A 88 -15.60 -15.28 -21.39
CA PHE A 88 -17.04 -15.08 -21.20
C PHE A 88 -17.46 -15.05 -19.73
N PHE A 89 -16.67 -15.68 -18.85
CA PHE A 89 -16.94 -15.75 -17.42
C PHE A 89 -15.62 -15.89 -16.65
N ASN A 90 -15.33 -14.91 -15.79
CA ASN A 90 -14.17 -14.97 -14.91
C ASN A 90 -14.59 -15.63 -13.57
N PRO A 91 -14.19 -16.89 -13.30
CA PRO A 91 -14.63 -17.61 -12.10
C PRO A 91 -14.02 -17.08 -10.80
N ASN A 92 -12.95 -16.28 -10.88
CA ASN A 92 -12.22 -15.75 -9.73
C ASN A 92 -12.46 -14.25 -9.53
N LEU A 93 -13.50 -13.70 -10.14
CA LEU A 93 -13.86 -12.28 -10.00
C LEU A 93 -14.52 -12.08 -8.63
N PRO A 94 -14.02 -11.15 -7.78
CA PRO A 94 -14.74 -10.77 -6.58
C PRO A 94 -16.13 -10.24 -6.93
N THR A 95 -17.14 -10.70 -6.20
CA THR A 95 -18.54 -10.24 -6.36
C THR A 95 -18.76 -8.92 -5.62
N MET A 96 -19.94 -8.31 -5.78
CA MET A 96 -20.29 -7.12 -5.01
C MET A 96 -20.29 -7.43 -3.50
N ASP A 97 -20.74 -8.61 -3.10
CA ASP A 97 -20.82 -9.03 -1.70
C ASP A 97 -19.45 -9.25 -1.07
N ASP A 98 -18.41 -9.57 -1.87
CA ASP A 98 -17.03 -9.56 -1.40
C ASP A 98 -16.56 -8.13 -1.05
N TYR A 99 -17.21 -7.08 -1.57
CA TYR A 99 -16.99 -5.70 -1.19
C TYR A 99 -18.05 -5.25 -0.18
N TYR A 100 -19.18 -4.76 -0.69
CA TYR A 100 -20.45 -4.45 -0.02
C TYR A 100 -21.40 -3.89 -1.07
N GLU A 101 -22.71 -4.04 -0.88
CA GLU A 101 -23.69 -3.32 -1.70
C GLU A 101 -23.75 -1.86 -1.24
N PRO A 102 -23.41 -0.87 -2.09
CA PRO A 102 -23.41 0.53 -1.68
C PRO A 102 -24.83 1.04 -1.43
N TRP A 103 -25.01 1.82 -0.37
CA TRP A 103 -26.31 2.37 0.03
C TRP A 103 -26.29 3.88 0.23
N THR A 104 -27.48 4.46 0.24
CA THR A 104 -27.80 5.81 0.74
C THR A 104 -29.00 5.70 1.68
N TYR A 105 -29.54 6.83 2.15
CA TYR A 105 -30.72 6.86 2.99
C TYR A 105 -31.82 7.70 2.37
N ASP A 106 -33.07 7.31 2.58
CA ASP A 106 -34.23 8.13 2.22
C ASP A 106 -34.42 9.28 3.19
N TYR A 107 -33.54 10.28 3.10
CA TYR A 107 -33.60 11.47 3.96
C TYR A 107 -34.86 12.30 3.72
N GLN A 108 -35.48 12.22 2.54
CA GLN A 108 -36.66 13.01 2.20
C GLN A 108 -37.88 12.56 3.01
N HIS A 109 -37.97 11.27 3.35
CA HIS A 109 -39.01 10.73 4.24
C HIS A 109 -39.05 11.41 5.62
N LEU A 110 -37.94 11.98 6.10
CA LEU A 110 -37.93 12.73 7.37
C LEU A 110 -38.74 14.03 7.30
N PHE A 111 -38.98 14.56 6.10
CA PHE A 111 -39.67 15.83 5.87
C PHE A 111 -41.07 15.64 5.31
N ASP A 112 -41.25 14.62 4.47
CA ASP A 112 -42.47 14.45 3.66
C ASP A 112 -43.36 13.28 4.16
N ALA A 113 -42.98 12.62 5.26
CA ALA A 113 -43.80 11.56 5.84
C ALA A 113 -45.20 12.07 6.22
N PRO A 114 -46.27 11.32 5.89
CA PRO A 114 -47.61 11.66 6.33
C PRO A 114 -47.74 11.56 7.84
N GLU A 115 -48.75 12.24 8.41
CA GLU A 115 -49.11 12.09 9.81
C GLU A 115 -49.42 10.62 10.15
N GLY A 116 -48.87 10.14 11.25
CA GLY A 116 -49.02 8.76 11.70
C GLY A 116 -48.53 8.57 13.12
N ASP A 117 -48.75 7.37 13.65
CA ASP A 117 -48.44 7.03 15.05
C ASP A 117 -46.93 6.80 15.28
N ASP A 118 -46.18 6.49 14.23
CA ASP A 118 -44.75 6.18 14.29
C ASP A 118 -43.87 7.36 13.83
N GLN A 119 -42.72 7.54 14.49
CA GLN A 119 -41.74 8.56 14.09
C GLN A 119 -41.10 8.21 12.74
N PRO A 120 -41.05 9.13 11.76
CA PRO A 120 -40.42 8.88 10.48
C PRO A 120 -38.91 8.69 10.63
N THR A 121 -38.36 7.72 9.89
CA THR A 121 -36.92 7.41 9.86
C THR A 121 -36.42 7.39 8.42
N ALA A 122 -35.12 7.65 8.23
CA ALA A 122 -34.47 7.54 6.93
C ALA A 122 -33.97 6.10 6.74
N ARG A 123 -34.71 5.28 5.99
CA ARG A 123 -34.34 3.88 5.73
C ARG A 123 -33.23 3.79 4.68
N ALA A 124 -32.41 2.74 4.75
CA ALA A 124 -31.35 2.49 3.78
C ALA A 124 -31.92 2.07 2.42
N ILE A 125 -31.38 2.66 1.36
CA ILE A 125 -31.74 2.39 -0.04
C ILE A 125 -30.48 1.97 -0.78
N SER A 126 -30.55 0.86 -1.50
CA SER A 126 -29.45 0.40 -2.36
C SER A 126 -29.19 1.39 -3.49
N LEU A 127 -27.93 1.80 -3.67
CA LEU A 127 -27.49 2.61 -4.81
C LEU A 127 -27.38 1.80 -6.12
N VAL A 128 -27.49 0.48 -6.04
CA VAL A 128 -27.50 -0.43 -7.21
C VAL A 128 -28.93 -0.66 -7.69
N THR A 129 -29.84 -1.06 -6.79
CA THR A 129 -31.21 -1.47 -7.15
C THR A 129 -32.26 -0.38 -6.95
N GLY A 130 -31.97 0.64 -6.14
CA GLY A 130 -32.92 1.68 -5.75
C GLY A 130 -34.00 1.22 -4.77
N LYS A 131 -33.88 0.01 -4.22
CA LYS A 131 -34.86 -0.58 -3.29
C LYS A 131 -34.41 -0.42 -1.83
N PRO A 132 -35.36 -0.43 -0.87
CA PRO A 132 -35.03 -0.57 0.54
C PRO A 132 -34.19 -1.82 0.80
N MET A 133 -33.23 -1.70 1.71
CA MET A 133 -32.33 -2.79 2.08
C MET A 133 -32.00 -2.77 3.57
N GLU A 134 -31.56 -3.91 4.08
CA GLU A 134 -30.89 -4.02 5.37
C GLU A 134 -29.36 -4.01 5.13
N ILE A 135 -28.61 -3.32 5.98
CA ILE A 135 -27.17 -3.18 5.82
C ILE A 135 -26.48 -4.35 6.52
N GLU A 136 -25.81 -5.21 5.77
CA GLU A 136 -25.15 -6.42 6.30
C GLU A 136 -23.62 -6.36 6.24
N ALA A 137 -23.07 -5.45 5.44
CA ALA A 137 -21.63 -5.30 5.24
C ALA A 137 -21.27 -3.87 4.83
N GLY A 138 -19.98 -3.52 4.97
CA GLY A 138 -19.43 -2.24 4.57
C GLY A 138 -17.92 -2.33 4.31
N PRO A 139 -17.31 -1.29 3.73
CA PRO A 139 -15.90 -1.31 3.32
C PRO A 139 -14.89 -1.30 4.47
N ASN A 140 -15.38 -1.17 5.71
CA ASN A 140 -14.61 -1.12 6.95
C ASN A 140 -15.43 -1.73 8.10
N TRP A 141 -16.05 -2.88 7.85
CA TRP A 141 -17.01 -3.51 8.76
C TRP A 141 -16.35 -4.11 10.01
N ASP A 142 -15.07 -4.48 9.92
CA ASP A 142 -14.23 -5.03 10.98
C ASP A 142 -13.31 -3.98 11.65
N ASP A 143 -13.70 -2.70 11.59
CA ASP A 143 -13.00 -1.60 12.24
C ASP A 143 -12.81 -1.85 13.73
N ASP A 144 -11.65 -1.47 14.28
CA ASP A 144 -11.30 -1.65 15.69
C ASP A 144 -11.69 -3.02 16.29
N LEU A 145 -11.44 -4.09 15.53
CA LEU A 145 -11.72 -5.49 15.90
C LEU A 145 -13.22 -5.84 15.99
N GLY A 146 -14.10 -5.03 15.38
CA GLY A 146 -15.52 -5.31 15.26
C GLY A 146 -15.77 -6.68 14.60
N GLY A 147 -16.59 -7.51 15.23
CA GLY A 147 -16.90 -8.86 14.70
C GLY A 147 -15.70 -9.81 14.64
N SER A 148 -14.71 -9.65 15.53
CA SER A 148 -13.48 -10.46 15.56
C SER A 148 -13.63 -11.98 15.35
N PRO A 149 -14.63 -12.68 15.95
CA PRO A 149 -14.83 -14.11 15.70
C PRO A 149 -15.15 -14.46 14.23
N VAL A 150 -15.63 -13.49 13.46
CA VAL A 150 -15.91 -13.64 12.02
C VAL A 150 -14.73 -13.14 11.20
N TYR A 151 -14.14 -12.00 11.56
CA TYR A 151 -13.17 -11.31 10.70
C TYR A 151 -11.71 -11.49 11.13
N ALA A 152 -11.38 -11.19 12.38
CA ALA A 152 -10.01 -11.29 12.87
C ALA A 152 -9.51 -12.74 12.85
N GLU A 153 -10.32 -13.70 13.33
CA GLU A 153 -9.98 -15.13 13.33
C GLU A 153 -9.79 -15.71 11.91
N ASN A 154 -10.38 -15.07 10.90
CA ASN A 154 -10.30 -15.50 9.50
C ASN A 154 -9.30 -14.65 8.67
N ASP A 155 -8.44 -13.86 9.33
CA ASP A 155 -7.34 -13.18 8.66
C ASP A 155 -6.37 -14.21 8.07
N LYS A 156 -6.12 -14.09 6.76
CA LYS A 156 -5.25 -15.02 6.03
C LYS A 156 -3.85 -15.09 6.65
N ASN A 157 -3.35 -14.02 7.25
CA ASN A 157 -2.01 -13.96 7.82
C ASN A 157 -1.84 -14.83 9.07
N LEU A 158 -2.93 -15.33 9.67
CA LEU A 158 -2.89 -16.22 10.85
C LEU A 158 -2.59 -17.68 10.51
N ASP A 159 -2.74 -18.13 9.25
CA ASP A 159 -2.61 -19.57 8.92
C ASP A 159 -1.30 -20.24 9.35
N GLU A 160 -0.19 -19.50 9.42
CA GLU A 160 1.13 -20.03 9.80
C GLU A 160 1.38 -20.02 11.31
N LEU A 161 0.46 -19.44 12.08
CA LEU A 161 0.49 -19.48 13.54
C LEU A 161 -0.03 -20.83 14.03
N THR A 162 0.56 -21.32 15.11
CA THR A 162 0.05 -22.49 15.85
C THR A 162 -1.28 -22.17 16.52
N ASP A 163 -2.04 -23.20 16.90
CA ASP A 163 -3.31 -23.02 17.61
C ASP A 163 -3.10 -22.24 18.92
N ASP A 164 -2.04 -22.56 19.68
CA ASP A 164 -1.64 -21.82 20.89
C ASP A 164 -1.33 -20.34 20.61
N GLU A 165 -0.63 -20.03 19.50
CA GLU A 165 -0.32 -18.65 19.10
C GLU A 165 -1.59 -17.87 18.73
N ARG A 166 -2.59 -18.54 18.14
CA ARG A 166 -3.89 -17.94 17.80
C ARG A 166 -4.77 -17.74 19.03
N GLU A 167 -4.83 -18.72 19.93
CA GLU A 167 -5.57 -18.62 21.18
C GLU A 167 -5.06 -17.43 22.00
N GLN A 168 -3.74 -17.24 22.08
CA GLN A 168 -3.14 -16.09 22.75
C GLN A 168 -3.52 -14.74 22.12
N LEU A 169 -3.78 -14.65 20.81
CA LEU A 169 -4.24 -13.40 20.19
C LEU A 169 -5.69 -13.06 20.55
N ASN A 170 -6.48 -14.08 20.90
CA ASN A 170 -7.89 -13.95 21.25
C ASN A 170 -8.11 -13.73 22.76
N GLU A 171 -7.09 -13.90 23.60
CA GLU A 171 -7.12 -13.51 25.01
C GLU A 171 -7.37 -11.99 25.14
N VAL A 172 -8.40 -11.60 25.89
CA VAL A 172 -8.82 -10.19 26.07
C VAL A 172 -7.65 -9.30 26.53
N GLU A 173 -6.80 -9.81 27.41
CA GLU A 173 -5.64 -9.11 27.95
C GLU A 173 -4.53 -8.88 26.91
N ARG A 174 -4.52 -9.67 25.84
CA ARG A 174 -3.51 -9.67 24.76
C ARG A 174 -4.02 -9.10 23.45
N MET A 175 -5.32 -8.82 23.35
CA MET A 175 -5.91 -8.17 22.17
C MET A 175 -5.06 -6.98 21.72
N THR A 176 -4.81 -6.95 20.43
CA THR A 176 -3.98 -5.94 19.78
C THR A 176 -4.39 -5.84 18.32
N PHE A 177 -4.31 -4.63 17.79
CA PHE A 177 -4.55 -4.39 16.39
C PHE A 177 -3.71 -3.23 15.89
N PHE A 178 -3.61 -3.11 14.58
CA PHE A 178 -3.04 -1.95 13.92
C PHE A 178 -3.75 -1.70 12.59
N TYR A 179 -3.48 -0.54 12.01
CA TYR A 179 -4.12 -0.13 10.78
C TYR A 179 -3.21 -0.34 9.57
N LEU A 180 -3.77 -0.89 8.50
CA LEU A 180 -3.14 -1.12 7.22
C LEU A 180 -3.79 -0.25 6.13
N PRO A 181 -3.36 1.02 5.95
CA PRO A 181 -3.74 1.83 4.80
C PRO A 181 -3.19 1.23 3.49
N ARG A 182 -4.04 1.03 2.48
CA ARG A 182 -3.63 0.48 1.18
C ARG A 182 -4.12 1.30 0.00
N ILE A 183 -3.28 1.39 -1.02
CA ILE A 183 -3.59 1.90 -2.37
C ILE A 183 -3.04 0.93 -3.42
N CYS A 184 -3.17 1.25 -4.71
CA CYS A 184 -2.43 0.50 -5.73
C CYS A 184 -0.92 0.66 -5.51
N ASN A 185 -0.18 -0.45 -5.57
CA ASN A 185 1.28 -0.44 -5.37
C ASN A 185 2.08 0.03 -6.59
N HIS A 186 1.41 0.31 -7.71
CA HIS A 186 2.02 0.71 -9.00
C HIS A 186 3.28 -0.14 -9.33
N CYS A 187 3.13 -1.47 -9.24
CA CYS A 187 4.22 -2.43 -9.21
C CYS A 187 5.12 -2.39 -10.48
N LEU A 188 6.32 -2.95 -10.38
CA LEU A 188 7.24 -3.09 -11.52
C LEU A 188 6.91 -4.30 -12.39
N ASN A 189 6.38 -5.37 -11.80
CA ASN A 189 5.80 -6.53 -12.49
C ASN A 189 4.27 -6.62 -12.24
N PRO A 190 3.45 -5.72 -12.77
CA PRO A 190 2.03 -5.63 -12.41
C PRO A 190 1.17 -6.78 -12.97
N GLY A 191 0.62 -7.61 -12.09
CA GLY A 191 -0.29 -8.70 -12.47
C GLY A 191 -1.54 -8.24 -13.22
N CYS A 192 -2.04 -7.03 -12.96
CA CYS A 192 -3.17 -6.46 -13.68
C CYS A 192 -2.86 -6.12 -15.15
N VAL A 193 -1.62 -5.70 -15.47
CA VAL A 193 -1.18 -5.48 -16.85
C VAL A 193 -1.11 -6.82 -17.58
N ALA A 194 -0.44 -7.80 -16.97
CA ALA A 194 -0.30 -9.15 -17.52
C ALA A 194 -1.66 -9.84 -17.76
N ALA A 195 -2.65 -9.57 -16.90
CA ALA A 195 -3.97 -10.18 -16.99
C ALA A 195 -4.91 -9.54 -18.03
N CYS A 196 -4.63 -8.33 -18.52
CA CYS A 196 -5.58 -7.59 -19.37
C CYS A 196 -5.52 -8.06 -20.84
N PRO A 197 -6.55 -8.74 -21.39
CA PRO A 197 -6.49 -9.25 -22.77
C PRO A 197 -6.47 -8.13 -23.82
N ALA A 198 -7.03 -6.96 -23.50
CA ALA A 198 -7.09 -5.82 -24.40
C ALA A 198 -5.82 -4.95 -24.39
N GLY A 199 -4.85 -5.22 -23.51
CA GLY A 199 -3.69 -4.35 -23.33
C GLY A 199 -4.07 -2.92 -22.91
N ALA A 200 -5.17 -2.75 -22.18
CA ALA A 200 -5.69 -1.44 -21.79
C ALA A 200 -5.00 -0.84 -20.56
N ILE A 201 -4.26 -1.66 -19.80
CA ILE A 201 -3.49 -1.23 -18.63
C ILE A 201 -2.03 -1.15 -19.03
N TYR A 202 -1.36 -0.08 -18.64
CA TYR A 202 0.03 0.18 -18.97
C TYR A 202 0.74 0.89 -17.81
N LYS A 203 2.06 0.76 -17.76
CA LYS A 203 2.92 1.51 -16.85
C LYS A 203 3.56 2.66 -17.62
N ARG A 204 3.42 3.88 -17.12
CA ARG A 204 4.06 5.07 -17.68
C ARG A 204 5.58 4.97 -17.52
N GLY A 205 6.32 5.42 -18.54
CA GLY A 205 7.78 5.33 -18.55
C GLY A 205 8.44 6.43 -17.71
N GLU A 206 7.80 7.60 -17.66
CA GLU A 206 8.31 8.81 -17.04
C GLU A 206 8.22 8.81 -15.50
N ASP A 207 7.21 8.15 -14.92
CA ASP A 207 6.94 8.21 -13.48
C ASP A 207 6.60 6.84 -12.85
N GLY A 208 6.48 5.79 -13.67
CA GLY A 208 6.13 4.44 -13.23
C GLY A 208 4.66 4.26 -12.80
N ILE A 209 3.78 5.23 -13.00
CA ILE A 209 2.36 5.11 -12.62
C ILE A 209 1.66 4.13 -13.57
N VAL A 210 1.16 3.03 -13.02
CA VAL A 210 0.26 2.10 -13.73
C VAL A 210 -1.15 2.70 -13.88
N LEU A 211 -1.60 2.89 -15.11
CA LEU A 211 -2.92 3.43 -15.47
C LEU A 211 -3.75 2.43 -16.29
N LEU A 212 -5.07 2.64 -16.28
CA LEU A 212 -6.04 1.91 -17.10
C LEU A 212 -6.69 2.89 -18.09
N SER A 213 -6.43 2.70 -19.38
CA SER A 213 -7.02 3.52 -20.44
C SER A 213 -8.53 3.25 -20.54
N GLN A 214 -9.34 4.23 -20.15
CA GLN A 214 -10.80 4.15 -20.25
C GLN A 214 -11.27 3.98 -21.70
N GLU A 215 -10.52 4.49 -22.69
CA GLU A 215 -10.85 4.36 -24.10
C GLU A 215 -10.58 2.95 -24.66
N LYS A 216 -9.42 2.36 -24.29
CA LYS A 216 -9.05 1.00 -24.72
C LYS A 216 -9.73 -0.09 -23.91
N CYS A 217 -10.19 0.20 -22.69
CA CYS A 217 -10.86 -0.79 -21.84
C CYS A 217 -12.08 -1.40 -22.54
N ARG A 218 -12.12 -2.73 -22.59
CA ARG A 218 -13.21 -3.55 -23.15
C ARG A 218 -13.93 -4.40 -22.10
N ALA A 219 -13.87 -4.00 -20.83
CA ALA A 219 -14.64 -4.65 -19.76
C ALA A 219 -14.35 -6.15 -19.53
N TRP A 220 -13.17 -6.65 -19.90
CA TRP A 220 -12.86 -8.07 -19.72
C TRP A 220 -12.73 -8.52 -18.26
N ARG A 221 -12.61 -7.56 -17.31
CA ARG A 221 -12.59 -7.78 -15.85
C ARG A 221 -11.48 -8.71 -15.31
N MET A 222 -10.65 -9.32 -16.15
CA MET A 222 -9.52 -10.17 -15.74
C MET A 222 -8.48 -9.44 -14.90
N CYS A 223 -8.29 -8.15 -15.14
CA CYS A 223 -7.36 -7.32 -14.38
C CYS A 223 -7.70 -7.17 -12.89
N ILE A 224 -8.96 -7.42 -12.50
CA ILE A 224 -9.42 -7.37 -11.12
C ILE A 224 -8.86 -8.57 -10.36
N SER A 225 -9.08 -9.79 -10.87
CA SER A 225 -8.53 -11.02 -10.30
C SER A 225 -7.00 -11.06 -10.40
N GLY A 226 -6.44 -10.65 -11.54
CA GLY A 226 -4.99 -10.63 -11.75
C GLY A 226 -4.22 -9.70 -10.81
N CYS A 227 -4.89 -8.71 -10.22
CA CYS A 227 -4.32 -7.91 -9.14
C CYS A 227 -4.43 -8.68 -7.81
N PRO A 228 -3.31 -9.11 -7.20
CA PRO A 228 -3.38 -9.82 -5.92
C PRO A 228 -3.88 -8.91 -4.80
N TYR A 229 -3.60 -7.61 -4.87
CA TYR A 229 -4.06 -6.61 -3.90
C TYR A 229 -5.51 -6.14 -4.08
N LYS A 230 -6.20 -6.61 -5.13
CA LYS A 230 -7.58 -6.20 -5.50
C LYS A 230 -7.79 -4.69 -5.62
N LYS A 231 -6.77 -3.99 -6.11
CA LYS A 231 -6.75 -2.53 -6.32
C LYS A 231 -7.19 -2.07 -7.71
N THR A 232 -7.87 -2.95 -8.43
CA THR A 232 -8.62 -2.61 -9.64
C THR A 232 -10.07 -2.98 -9.38
N TYR A 233 -10.98 -2.06 -9.67
CA TYR A 233 -12.41 -2.17 -9.37
C TYR A 233 -13.20 -2.11 -10.67
N PHE A 234 -14.43 -2.61 -10.69
CA PHE A 234 -15.30 -2.58 -11.87
C PHE A 234 -16.36 -1.51 -11.73
N ASN A 235 -16.37 -0.52 -12.61
CA ASN A 235 -17.45 0.45 -12.63
C ASN A 235 -18.68 -0.22 -13.27
N TRP A 236 -19.63 -0.61 -12.43
CA TRP A 236 -20.82 -1.35 -12.87
C TRP A 236 -21.76 -0.49 -13.73
N SER A 237 -21.66 0.85 -13.64
CA SER A 237 -22.47 1.76 -14.45
C SER A 237 -21.88 2.02 -15.85
N THR A 238 -20.56 2.15 -15.96
CA THR A 238 -19.89 2.43 -17.26
C THR A 238 -19.42 1.18 -17.98
N GLY A 239 -19.40 0.05 -17.26
CA GLY A 239 -18.89 -1.22 -17.76
C GLY A 239 -17.36 -1.24 -17.93
N LYS A 240 -16.61 -0.38 -17.24
CA LYS A 240 -15.14 -0.32 -17.38
C LYS A 240 -14.47 -0.45 -16.02
N SER A 241 -13.28 -1.02 -15.98
CA SER A 241 -12.52 -1.07 -14.74
C SER A 241 -11.83 0.27 -14.46
N GLU A 242 -11.69 0.59 -13.18
CA GLU A 242 -11.01 1.78 -12.69
C GLU A 242 -10.08 1.42 -11.53
N LYS A 243 -9.06 2.25 -11.27
CA LYS A 243 -8.06 2.01 -10.21
C LYS A 243 -7.43 3.31 -9.76
N CYS A 244 -6.76 3.27 -8.61
CA CYS A 244 -5.91 4.37 -8.17
C CYS A 244 -4.98 4.82 -9.31
N ILE A 245 -5.00 6.12 -9.57
CA ILE A 245 -4.21 6.78 -10.62
C ILE A 245 -2.98 7.51 -10.04
N LEU A 246 -2.64 7.24 -8.79
CA LEU A 246 -1.66 7.95 -7.96
C LEU A 246 -1.80 9.48 -8.01
N CYS A 247 -3.02 9.99 -8.25
CA CYS A 247 -3.27 11.40 -8.53
C CYS A 247 -2.28 11.97 -9.57
N TYR A 248 -2.04 11.26 -10.69
CA TYR A 248 -1.08 11.73 -11.69
C TYR A 248 -1.23 13.20 -12.11
N PRO A 249 -2.45 13.82 -12.18
CA PRO A 249 -2.55 15.24 -12.49
C PRO A 249 -1.86 16.15 -11.46
N ARG A 250 -1.83 15.72 -10.18
CA ARG A 250 -1.12 16.41 -9.09
C ARG A 250 0.38 16.14 -9.15
N ILE A 251 0.77 14.87 -9.30
CA ILE A 251 2.19 14.48 -9.40
C ILE A 251 2.88 15.18 -10.57
N GLU A 252 2.20 15.33 -11.70
CA GLU A 252 2.70 16.04 -12.86
C GLU A 252 3.09 17.50 -12.60
N SER A 253 2.51 18.11 -11.57
CA SER A 253 2.79 19.48 -11.12
C SER A 253 3.59 19.52 -9.81
N GLY A 254 4.30 18.43 -9.47
CA GLY A 254 5.11 18.34 -8.25
C GLY A 254 4.30 18.25 -6.95
N GLN A 255 2.98 18.09 -7.03
CA GLN A 255 2.12 18.03 -5.84
C GLN A 255 1.93 16.58 -5.37
N PRO A 256 1.87 16.34 -4.05
CA PRO A 256 1.57 15.01 -3.54
C PRO A 256 0.12 14.60 -3.86
N PRO A 257 -0.15 13.28 -3.96
CA PRO A 257 -1.51 12.77 -4.09
C PRO A 257 -2.39 13.18 -2.91
N ALA A 258 -3.71 13.24 -3.12
CA ALA A 258 -4.65 13.71 -2.12
C ALA A 258 -4.54 12.94 -0.79
N CYS A 259 -4.43 11.60 -0.85
CA CYS A 259 -4.29 10.77 0.34
C CYS A 259 -2.96 10.96 1.10
N PHE A 260 -1.93 11.53 0.46
CA PHE A 260 -0.66 11.91 1.08
C PHE A 260 -0.78 13.29 1.72
N HIS A 261 -1.34 14.25 0.97
CA HIS A 261 -1.54 15.62 1.43
C HIS A 261 -2.45 15.68 2.66
N SER A 262 -3.55 14.93 2.67
CA SER A 262 -4.53 14.91 3.77
C SER A 262 -4.20 13.94 4.91
N CYS A 263 -3.02 13.32 4.91
CA CYS A 263 -2.66 12.34 5.93
C CYS A 263 -2.41 13.00 7.30
N VAL A 264 -3.42 12.93 8.17
CA VAL A 264 -3.42 13.49 9.53
C VAL A 264 -2.28 12.91 10.38
N GLY A 265 -2.11 11.58 10.37
CA GLY A 265 -1.02 10.90 11.12
C GLY A 265 0.39 11.16 10.58
N ARG A 266 0.53 11.90 9.47
CA ARG A 266 1.83 12.25 8.87
C ARG A 266 2.72 11.03 8.59
N ILE A 267 2.12 9.95 8.11
CA ILE A 267 2.79 8.64 7.94
C ILE A 267 3.34 8.41 6.54
N ARG A 268 2.92 9.21 5.56
CA ARG A 268 3.15 8.94 4.14
C ARG A 268 4.32 9.75 3.62
N TYR A 269 5.22 9.09 2.90
CA TYR A 269 6.38 9.68 2.25
C TYR A 269 6.38 9.28 0.78
N LEU A 270 6.81 10.20 -0.07
CA LEU A 270 6.80 10.08 -1.52
C LEU A 270 8.16 10.53 -2.04
N GLY A 271 8.75 9.72 -2.91
CA GLY A 271 10.10 9.97 -3.40
C GLY A 271 10.43 9.10 -4.59
N VAL A 272 11.35 9.57 -5.42
CA VAL A 272 11.80 8.83 -6.61
C VAL A 272 12.73 7.69 -6.20
N LEU A 273 12.56 6.53 -6.85
CA LEU A 273 13.54 5.45 -6.86
C LEU A 273 14.03 5.23 -8.29
N LEU A 274 15.35 5.08 -8.44
CA LEU A 274 15.96 4.55 -9.65
C LEU A 274 16.06 3.03 -9.52
N TYR A 275 15.72 2.31 -10.57
CA TYR A 275 15.76 0.84 -10.58
C TYR A 275 16.26 0.32 -11.93
N ASP A 276 16.95 -0.82 -11.90
CA ASP A 276 17.38 -1.53 -13.11
C ASP A 276 16.27 -2.44 -13.63
N ALA A 277 15.58 -2.03 -14.70
CA ALA A 277 14.43 -2.73 -15.24
C ALA A 277 14.78 -4.12 -15.80
N ASP A 278 16.04 -4.35 -16.21
CA ASP A 278 16.53 -5.65 -16.66
C ASP A 278 16.45 -6.72 -15.56
N GLN A 279 16.40 -6.32 -14.29
CA GLN A 279 16.38 -7.25 -13.15
C GLN A 279 14.97 -7.60 -12.67
N ILE A 280 13.91 -7.02 -13.22
CA ILE A 280 12.52 -7.21 -12.74
C ILE A 280 12.13 -8.68 -12.73
N GLU A 281 12.39 -9.42 -13.83
CA GLU A 281 12.04 -10.84 -13.92
C GLU A 281 12.85 -11.68 -12.92
N LYS A 282 14.16 -11.41 -12.80
CA LYS A 282 15.04 -12.08 -11.85
C LYS A 282 14.57 -11.88 -10.41
N VAL A 283 14.27 -10.65 -10.02
CA VAL A 283 13.76 -10.32 -8.69
C VAL A 283 12.43 -11.00 -8.43
N ALA A 284 11.48 -10.91 -9.36
CA ALA A 284 10.17 -11.55 -9.22
C ALA A 284 10.28 -13.08 -9.15
N ALA A 285 11.35 -13.67 -9.69
CA ALA A 285 11.61 -15.10 -9.69
C ALA A 285 12.46 -15.58 -8.49
N SER A 286 12.89 -14.72 -7.56
CA SER A 286 13.66 -15.12 -6.38
C SER A 286 12.90 -16.09 -5.47
N ALA A 287 13.60 -16.79 -4.57
CA ALA A 287 12.96 -17.54 -3.49
C ALA A 287 12.22 -16.57 -2.54
N ASP A 288 11.16 -17.03 -1.89
CA ASP A 288 10.29 -16.14 -1.10
C ASP A 288 11.08 -15.39 -0.01
N ALA A 289 11.95 -16.09 0.71
CA ALA A 289 12.83 -15.52 1.73
C ALA A 289 13.78 -14.41 1.23
N ASP A 290 14.09 -14.40 -0.08
CA ASP A 290 15.04 -13.46 -0.70
C ASP A 290 14.34 -12.29 -1.41
N LEU A 291 13.01 -12.30 -1.55
CA LEU A 291 12.30 -11.31 -2.38
C LEU A 291 12.54 -9.87 -1.93
N VAL A 292 12.56 -9.62 -0.62
CA VAL A 292 12.82 -8.28 -0.05
C VAL A 292 14.24 -7.83 -0.39
N ALA A 293 15.23 -8.69 -0.15
CA ALA A 293 16.63 -8.37 -0.41
C ALA A 293 16.88 -8.18 -1.92
N ALA A 294 16.31 -9.03 -2.76
CA ALA A 294 16.40 -8.94 -4.22
C ALA A 294 15.78 -7.63 -4.75
N GLN A 295 14.59 -7.26 -4.25
CA GLN A 295 13.97 -5.99 -4.64
C GLN A 295 14.81 -4.79 -4.22
N ARG A 296 15.36 -4.78 -2.99
CA ARG A 296 16.31 -3.75 -2.56
C ARG A 296 17.55 -3.72 -3.44
N GLY A 297 18.06 -4.88 -3.85
CA GLY A 297 19.22 -5.02 -4.73
C GLY A 297 19.05 -4.33 -6.09
N MET A 298 17.85 -4.40 -6.67
CA MET A 298 17.51 -3.75 -7.95
C MET A 298 17.31 -2.23 -7.85
N ILE A 299 17.06 -1.69 -6.65
CA ILE A 299 17.01 -0.24 -6.42
C ILE A 299 18.45 0.29 -6.42
N MET A 300 18.71 1.23 -7.32
CA MET A 300 20.03 1.73 -7.66
C MET A 300 20.38 2.99 -6.86
N ASP A 301 21.67 3.19 -6.61
CA ASP A 301 22.17 4.34 -5.87
C ASP A 301 22.10 5.61 -6.74
N PRO A 302 21.28 6.62 -6.39
CA PRO A 302 21.16 7.84 -7.19
C PRO A 302 22.38 8.76 -7.09
N PHE A 303 23.36 8.43 -6.23
CA PHE A 303 24.63 9.15 -6.12
C PHE A 303 25.78 8.53 -6.93
N ASP A 304 25.60 7.30 -7.43
CA ASP A 304 26.62 6.61 -8.22
C ASP A 304 26.75 7.25 -9.63
N PRO A 305 27.93 7.77 -10.01
CA PRO A 305 28.15 8.36 -11.33
C PRO A 305 27.78 7.43 -12.49
N ALA A 306 27.97 6.11 -12.36
CA ALA A 306 27.63 5.15 -13.40
C ALA A 306 26.10 4.99 -13.53
N VAL A 307 25.37 5.00 -12.42
CA VAL A 307 23.89 4.99 -12.41
C VAL A 307 23.36 6.28 -13.01
N ILE A 308 23.93 7.44 -12.65
CA ILE A 308 23.53 8.75 -13.19
C ILE A 308 23.76 8.80 -14.70
N ALA A 309 24.92 8.36 -15.19
CA ALA A 309 25.22 8.32 -16.62
C ALA A 309 24.24 7.42 -17.38
N SER A 310 23.95 6.22 -16.84
CA SER A 310 23.00 5.29 -17.43
C SER A 310 21.55 5.83 -17.39
N ALA A 311 21.15 6.50 -16.30
CA ALA A 311 19.85 7.14 -16.17
C ALA A 311 19.65 8.22 -17.25
N LYS A 312 20.63 9.09 -17.44
CA LYS A 312 20.61 10.13 -18.49
C LYS A 312 20.57 9.52 -19.89
N ALA A 313 21.35 8.47 -20.13
CA ALA A 313 21.34 7.74 -21.41
C ALA A 313 19.96 7.13 -21.73
N ASN A 314 19.20 6.75 -20.69
CA ASN A 314 17.83 6.23 -20.81
C ASN A 314 16.75 7.32 -20.82
N GLY A 315 17.14 8.60 -20.91
CA GLY A 315 16.20 9.73 -21.02
C GLY A 315 15.59 10.20 -19.70
N ILE A 316 16.15 9.80 -18.55
CA ILE A 316 15.71 10.34 -17.25
C ILE A 316 16.26 11.78 -17.09
N PRO A 317 15.38 12.78 -16.88
CA PRO A 317 15.81 14.17 -16.78
C PRO A 317 16.52 14.46 -15.44
N ASP A 318 17.38 15.49 -15.45
CA ASP A 318 18.21 15.86 -14.29
C ASP A 318 17.38 16.13 -13.03
N ASN A 319 16.23 16.80 -13.16
CA ASN A 319 15.34 17.06 -12.02
C ASN A 319 14.78 15.77 -11.36
N MET A 320 14.61 14.69 -12.12
CA MET A 320 14.18 13.39 -11.61
C MET A 320 15.31 12.69 -10.87
N ILE A 321 16.55 12.82 -11.35
CA ILE A 321 17.75 12.32 -10.67
C ILE A 321 17.99 13.10 -9.36
N ASP A 322 17.89 14.43 -9.39
CA ASP A 322 17.99 15.28 -8.20
C ASP A 322 16.92 14.93 -7.16
N SER A 323 15.71 14.62 -7.62
CA SER A 323 14.61 14.16 -6.76
C SER A 323 14.91 12.79 -6.15
N ALA A 324 15.53 11.88 -6.91
CA ALA A 324 15.96 10.57 -6.42
C ALA A 324 17.04 10.70 -5.32
N GLN A 325 17.99 11.60 -5.48
CA GLN A 325 19.03 11.88 -4.47
C GLN A 325 18.47 12.44 -3.17
N LYS A 326 17.35 13.18 -3.24
CA LYS A 326 16.65 13.76 -2.08
C LYS A 326 15.54 12.85 -1.54
N SER A 327 15.30 11.70 -2.17
CA SER A 327 14.13 10.85 -1.94
C SER A 327 14.07 10.32 -0.51
N PRO A 328 12.99 10.61 0.27
CA PRO A 328 12.79 9.98 1.57
C PRO A 328 12.58 8.48 1.41
N VAL A 329 11.97 8.04 0.31
CA VAL A 329 11.69 6.63 0.05
C VAL A 329 12.97 5.84 -0.17
N TYR A 330 13.97 6.42 -0.86
CA TYR A 330 15.29 5.80 -0.98
C TYR A 330 15.95 5.60 0.39
N LYS A 331 15.84 6.60 1.29
CA LYS A 331 16.34 6.48 2.67
C LYS A 331 15.67 5.33 3.41
N PHE A 332 14.34 5.30 3.44
CA PHE A 332 13.57 4.26 4.14
C PHE A 332 13.81 2.83 3.61
N VAL A 333 13.89 2.66 2.29
CA VAL A 333 13.91 1.33 1.65
C VAL A 333 15.33 0.79 1.48
N LYS A 334 16.28 1.63 1.04
CA LYS A 334 17.63 1.22 0.64
C LYS A 334 18.69 1.53 1.70
N GLN A 335 18.70 2.75 2.25
CA GLN A 335 19.73 3.17 3.21
C GLN A 335 19.46 2.59 4.61
N TRP A 336 18.31 2.93 5.18
CA TRP A 336 17.93 2.52 6.54
C TRP A 336 17.36 1.10 6.59
N GLN A 337 16.82 0.62 5.47
CA GLN A 337 16.25 -0.72 5.33
C GLN A 337 15.12 -1.02 6.33
N ILE A 338 14.38 0.01 6.77
CA ILE A 338 13.24 -0.11 7.69
C ILE A 338 11.88 -0.19 7.01
N ALA A 339 11.81 0.12 5.70
CA ALA A 339 10.59 -0.03 4.92
C ALA A 339 10.62 -1.29 4.05
N LEU A 340 9.49 -1.99 4.01
CA LEU A 340 9.31 -3.32 3.46
C LEU A 340 8.14 -3.39 2.48
N PRO A 341 8.22 -4.18 1.40
CA PRO A 341 7.11 -4.37 0.46
C PRO A 341 5.95 -5.13 1.12
N LEU A 342 4.71 -4.80 0.75
CA LEU A 342 3.53 -5.58 1.17
C LEU A 342 3.35 -6.80 0.28
N HIS A 343 3.31 -8.00 0.87
CA HIS A 343 3.18 -9.30 0.21
C HIS A 343 4.12 -9.45 -1.00
N ALA A 344 5.42 -9.51 -0.74
CA ALA A 344 6.43 -9.66 -1.78
C ALA A 344 6.24 -10.97 -2.58
N GLU A 345 5.75 -12.03 -1.93
CA GLU A 345 5.45 -13.36 -2.48
C GLU A 345 4.40 -13.35 -3.59
N PHE A 346 3.64 -12.27 -3.74
CA PHE A 346 2.78 -12.07 -4.91
C PHE A 346 3.57 -11.80 -6.20
N ARG A 347 4.89 -11.58 -6.09
CA ARG A 347 5.87 -11.48 -7.18
C ARG A 347 5.56 -10.38 -8.18
N THR A 348 4.83 -9.36 -7.72
CA THR A 348 4.53 -8.17 -8.53
C THR A 348 5.59 -7.09 -8.43
N VAL A 349 6.53 -7.20 -7.48
CA VAL A 349 7.54 -6.19 -7.16
C VAL A 349 6.87 -4.84 -6.83
N PRO A 350 6.16 -4.74 -5.69
CA PRO A 350 5.34 -3.59 -5.33
C PRO A 350 6.22 -2.37 -4.96
N MET A 351 5.80 -1.16 -5.34
CA MET A 351 6.58 0.08 -5.11
C MET A 351 5.95 1.01 -4.07
N LEU A 352 5.05 0.44 -3.26
CA LEU A 352 4.60 0.99 -1.99
C LEU A 352 5.18 0.10 -0.89
N PHE A 353 5.86 0.73 0.05
CA PHE A 353 6.54 0.08 1.17
C PHE A 353 5.96 0.53 2.50
N TYR A 354 6.21 -0.25 3.54
CA TYR A 354 5.65 -0.07 4.86
C TYR A 354 6.76 -0.15 5.91
N VAL A 355 6.81 0.79 6.85
CA VAL A 355 7.54 0.59 8.11
C VAL A 355 6.58 -0.12 9.04
N PRO A 356 6.85 -1.37 9.48
CA PRO A 356 5.98 -2.11 10.39
C PRO A 356 5.73 -1.35 11.71
N PRO A 357 4.57 -1.53 12.37
CA PRO A 357 4.28 -0.86 13.63
C PRO A 357 5.05 -1.48 14.78
N MET A 358 5.50 -0.67 15.75
CA MET A 358 6.00 -1.20 17.03
C MET A 358 4.81 -1.36 17.96
N LEU A 359 4.38 -2.60 18.16
CA LEU A 359 3.21 -2.90 18.99
C LEU A 359 3.56 -2.98 20.48
N PRO A 360 2.57 -2.82 21.38
CA PRO A 360 2.81 -2.86 22.82
C PRO A 360 3.42 -4.19 23.25
N VAL A 361 4.29 -4.13 24.26
CA VAL A 361 4.87 -5.31 24.92
C VAL A 361 3.82 -5.94 25.84
N LEU A 362 3.88 -7.26 26.03
CA LEU A 362 3.12 -7.93 27.09
C LEU A 362 3.60 -7.45 28.46
N ALA A 363 2.71 -6.85 29.26
CA ALA A 363 2.94 -6.53 30.66
C ALA A 363 2.20 -7.53 31.54
N LYS A 364 2.84 -8.04 32.59
CA LYS A 364 2.19 -8.86 33.63
C LYS A 364 1.95 -7.97 34.85
N THR A 365 0.76 -8.02 35.42
CA THR A 365 0.49 -7.36 36.70
C THR A 365 0.89 -8.29 37.84
N LYS A 366 1.75 -7.79 38.74
CA LYS A 366 2.10 -8.48 40.00
C LYS A 366 1.98 -7.49 41.14
N ASP A 367 1.22 -7.84 42.17
CA ASP A 367 0.97 -7.04 43.37
C ASP A 367 0.51 -5.59 43.10
N GLY A 368 -0.32 -5.37 42.08
CA GLY A 368 -0.86 -4.06 41.72
C GLY A 368 0.10 -3.15 40.94
N ASN A 369 1.33 -3.61 40.67
CA ASN A 369 2.28 -2.93 39.79
C ASN A 369 2.30 -3.59 38.40
N TYR A 370 2.37 -2.77 37.35
CA TYR A 370 2.67 -3.24 36.00
C TYR A 370 4.15 -3.59 35.91
N GLU A 371 4.46 -4.88 35.95
CA GLU A 371 5.81 -5.38 35.65
C GLU A 371 5.86 -5.75 34.16
N VAL A 372 6.57 -4.94 33.37
CA VAL A 372 7.06 -5.40 32.07
C VAL A 372 8.10 -6.47 32.39
N ASP A 373 7.92 -7.70 31.90
CA ASP A 373 8.74 -8.86 32.26
C ASP A 373 10.25 -8.55 32.04
N GLN A 374 10.97 -8.24 33.13
CA GLN A 374 12.37 -7.81 33.14
C GLN A 374 13.36 -8.98 33.04
N SER A 375 12.89 -10.19 32.74
CA SER A 375 13.72 -11.39 32.63
C SER A 375 14.59 -11.38 31.36
N GLY A 376 15.69 -10.61 31.41
CA GLY A 376 16.77 -10.65 30.43
C GLY A 376 18.08 -10.14 31.07
N ALA A 377 19.10 -10.98 31.13
CA ALA A 377 20.31 -10.84 31.96
C ALA A 377 21.30 -9.73 31.57
N ASP A 378 20.92 -8.76 30.73
CA ASP A 378 21.89 -8.03 29.89
C ASP A 378 21.72 -6.50 29.84
N GLY A 379 20.93 -5.89 30.72
CA GLY A 379 20.80 -4.42 30.82
C GLY A 379 20.15 -3.70 29.62
N LEU A 380 19.90 -4.40 28.52
CA LEU A 380 19.11 -3.95 27.36
C LEU A 380 17.66 -4.47 27.33
N ALA A 381 17.28 -5.20 28.37
CA ALA A 381 16.12 -6.08 28.37
C ALA A 381 14.76 -5.40 28.11
N PRO A 382 14.39 -4.23 28.67
CA PRO A 382 12.99 -3.78 28.54
C PRO A 382 12.53 -3.48 27.11
N LEU A 383 13.47 -3.18 26.19
CA LEU A 383 13.15 -2.75 24.82
C LEU A 383 13.52 -3.78 23.74
N LEU A 384 14.54 -4.62 23.95
CA LEU A 384 14.95 -5.64 22.97
C LEU A 384 14.39 -7.03 23.25
N SER A 385 14.29 -7.49 24.51
CA SER A 385 13.61 -8.77 24.84
C SER A 385 12.09 -8.69 24.65
N ALA A 386 11.57 -7.48 24.49
CA ALA A 386 10.20 -7.16 24.14
C ALA A 386 9.80 -7.58 22.72
N LEU A 387 10.75 -7.72 21.78
CA LEU A 387 10.45 -8.11 20.40
C LEU A 387 10.02 -9.58 20.30
N GLU A 388 10.70 -10.46 21.02
CA GLU A 388 10.36 -11.89 21.13
C GLU A 388 9.03 -12.10 21.87
N LYS A 389 8.58 -11.11 22.66
CA LYS A 389 7.35 -11.13 23.48
C LYS A 389 6.31 -10.09 23.02
N ALA A 390 6.38 -9.62 21.76
CA ALA A 390 5.43 -8.66 21.23
C ALA A 390 4.01 -9.25 21.22
N ARG A 391 2.98 -8.42 21.45
CA ARG A 391 1.57 -8.89 21.44
C ARG A 391 1.15 -9.52 20.10
N VAL A 392 1.72 -9.07 18.98
CA VAL A 392 1.55 -9.74 17.69
C VAL A 392 2.77 -10.62 17.39
N PRO A 393 2.58 -11.89 17.07
CA PRO A 393 3.66 -12.78 16.64
C PRO A 393 4.46 -12.19 15.47
N ILE A 394 5.79 -12.24 15.55
CA ILE A 394 6.68 -11.77 14.47
C ILE A 394 6.34 -12.45 13.13
N LYS A 395 5.92 -13.73 13.16
CA LYS A 395 5.47 -14.47 11.98
C LYS A 395 4.32 -13.78 11.24
N PHE A 396 3.36 -13.18 11.95
CA PHE A 396 2.26 -12.43 11.35
C PHE A 396 2.79 -11.23 10.54
N MET A 397 3.73 -10.48 11.11
CA MET A 397 4.37 -9.35 10.44
C MET A 397 5.24 -9.79 9.27
N ALA A 398 5.93 -10.92 9.43
CA ALA A 398 6.78 -11.48 8.39
C ALA A 398 5.96 -11.91 7.17
N ARG A 399 4.78 -12.47 7.40
CA ARG A 399 3.85 -12.84 6.33
C ARG A 399 3.34 -11.64 5.53
N LEU A 400 3.06 -10.52 6.21
CA LEU A 400 2.66 -9.28 5.57
C LEU A 400 3.79 -8.59 4.78
N PHE A 401 4.99 -8.53 5.36
CA PHE A 401 6.02 -7.58 4.90
C PHE A 401 7.32 -8.22 4.41
N SER A 402 7.53 -9.52 4.63
CA SER A 402 8.79 -10.18 4.26
C SER A 402 8.61 -11.59 3.69
N ALA A 403 7.42 -11.92 3.17
CA ALA A 403 7.13 -13.23 2.59
C ALA A 403 7.46 -14.38 3.55
N GLY A 404 7.17 -14.19 4.84
CA GLY A 404 7.41 -15.17 5.92
C GLY A 404 8.80 -15.12 6.55
N ASN A 405 9.74 -14.31 6.03
CA ASN A 405 11.09 -14.21 6.58
C ASN A 405 11.12 -13.35 7.87
N THR A 406 11.17 -14.00 9.04
CA THR A 406 11.16 -13.34 10.34
C THR A 406 12.41 -12.50 10.61
N ASP A 407 13.57 -12.91 10.11
CA ASP A 407 14.85 -12.22 10.34
C ASP A 407 14.79 -10.78 9.83
N VAL A 408 14.14 -10.57 8.68
CA VAL A 408 13.95 -9.23 8.10
C VAL A 408 13.13 -8.33 9.03
N ILE A 409 12.09 -8.87 9.69
CA ILE A 409 11.26 -8.11 10.63
C ILE A 409 12.05 -7.78 11.89
N GLU A 410 12.78 -8.76 12.42
CA GLU A 410 13.64 -8.56 13.59
C GLU A 410 14.69 -7.48 13.36
N GLU A 411 15.35 -7.48 12.20
CA GLU A 411 16.35 -6.45 11.86
C GLU A 411 15.74 -5.04 11.84
N VAL A 412 14.55 -4.89 11.24
CA VAL A 412 13.83 -3.61 11.22
C VAL A 412 13.49 -3.16 12.63
N TYR A 413 12.96 -4.06 13.45
CA TYR A 413 12.59 -3.73 14.82
C TYR A 413 13.79 -3.40 15.71
N ARG A 414 14.88 -4.16 15.63
CA ARG A 414 16.14 -3.85 16.33
C ARG A 414 16.63 -2.45 15.97
N LYS A 415 16.57 -2.07 14.69
CA LYS A 415 16.93 -0.72 14.23
C LYS A 415 15.99 0.36 14.80
N LEU A 416 14.67 0.16 14.74
CA LEU A 416 13.70 1.12 15.28
C LEU A 416 13.84 1.31 16.79
N ILE A 417 14.12 0.24 17.53
CA ILE A 417 14.41 0.30 18.97
C ILE A 417 15.73 1.03 19.23
N ALA A 418 16.78 0.76 18.45
CA ALA A 418 18.05 1.46 18.58
C ALA A 418 17.89 2.98 18.40
N VAL A 419 17.06 3.42 17.45
CA VAL A 419 16.70 4.84 17.26
C VAL A 419 16.02 5.42 18.50
N ARG A 420 15.08 4.67 19.12
CA ARG A 420 14.40 5.11 20.35
C ARG A 420 15.35 5.18 21.55
N ILE A 421 16.27 4.21 21.68
CA ILE A 421 17.29 4.18 22.75
C ILE A 421 18.24 5.38 22.60
N HIS A 422 18.77 5.61 21.40
CA HIS A 422 19.59 6.79 21.09
C HIS A 422 18.86 8.08 21.43
N ARG A 423 17.60 8.22 21.02
CA ARG A 423 16.86 9.44 21.32
C ARG A 423 16.69 9.66 22.82
N ARG A 424 16.45 8.59 23.59
CA ARG A 424 16.32 8.65 25.05
C ARG A 424 17.65 9.02 25.73
N SER A 425 18.78 8.46 25.28
CA SER A 425 20.10 8.82 25.83
C SER A 425 20.40 10.30 25.61
N GLU A 426 19.98 10.88 24.50
CA GLU A 426 20.20 12.31 24.23
C GLU A 426 19.24 13.23 24.99
N THR A 427 17.96 12.88 25.11
CA THR A 427 16.95 13.77 25.70
C THR A 427 16.71 13.58 27.19
N VAL A 428 16.71 12.34 27.67
CA VAL A 428 16.45 12.01 29.07
C VAL A 428 17.77 11.79 29.83
N LYS A 429 18.81 11.30 29.14
CA LYS A 429 20.16 11.07 29.69
C LYS A 429 20.19 10.06 30.84
N ASP A 430 19.30 9.08 30.80
CA ASP A 430 19.15 8.02 31.80
C ASP A 430 19.57 6.63 31.27
N VAL A 431 20.16 6.58 30.07
CA VAL A 431 20.65 5.35 29.43
C VAL A 431 22.18 5.38 29.44
N SER A 432 22.83 4.30 29.89
CA SER A 432 24.30 4.20 29.89
C SER A 432 24.87 4.07 28.49
N GLN A 433 26.12 4.49 28.30
CA GLN A 433 26.81 4.40 27.00
C GLN A 433 26.90 2.95 26.49
N ASP A 434 27.16 1.98 27.39
CA ASP A 434 27.21 0.55 27.02
C ASP A 434 25.90 0.05 26.37
N VAL A 435 24.75 0.54 26.87
CA VAL A 435 23.43 0.22 26.32
C VAL A 435 23.25 0.83 24.95
N VAL A 436 23.70 2.07 24.74
CA VAL A 436 23.64 2.77 23.44
C VAL A 436 24.52 2.05 22.42
N GLU A 437 25.76 1.71 22.77
CA GLU A 437 26.69 1.00 21.89
C GLU A 437 26.16 -0.39 21.48
N LYS A 438 25.59 -1.14 22.43
CA LYS A 438 24.96 -2.43 22.12
C LYS A 438 23.69 -2.27 21.26
N ALA A 439 22.92 -1.20 21.45
CA ALA A 439 21.78 -0.88 20.59
C ALA A 439 22.21 -0.56 19.15
N TYR A 440 23.28 0.21 18.96
CA TYR A 440 23.87 0.48 17.64
C TYR A 440 24.33 -0.79 16.93
N SER A 441 25.08 -1.64 17.63
CA SER A 441 25.55 -2.91 17.08
C SER A 441 24.38 -3.82 16.68
N THR A 442 23.41 -4.00 17.58
CA THR A 442 22.23 -4.87 17.36
C THR A 442 21.31 -4.34 16.25
N GLY A 443 21.11 -3.02 16.22
CA GLY A 443 20.27 -2.34 15.24
C GLY A 443 20.98 -2.05 13.91
N LYS A 444 22.27 -2.42 13.76
CA LYS A 444 23.09 -2.12 12.57
C LYS A 444 22.96 -0.64 12.15
N THR A 445 23.15 0.26 13.11
CA THR A 445 22.98 1.71 12.93
C THR A 445 24.03 2.47 13.75
N ASP A 446 24.08 3.78 13.61
CA ASP A 446 24.96 4.67 14.37
C ASP A 446 24.21 5.94 14.79
N ALA A 447 24.85 6.82 15.56
CA ALA A 447 24.23 8.06 16.04
C ALA A 447 23.69 8.93 14.89
N LYS A 448 24.44 9.04 13.79
CA LYS A 448 24.09 9.90 12.65
C LYS A 448 22.88 9.36 11.89
N GLU A 449 22.85 8.06 11.63
CA GLU A 449 21.71 7.39 11.00
C GLU A 449 20.49 7.43 11.93
N ALA A 450 20.67 7.17 13.22
CA ALA A 450 19.59 7.21 14.20
C ALA A 450 18.96 8.61 14.31
N ASP A 451 19.77 9.67 14.34
CA ASP A 451 19.30 11.06 14.28
C ASP A 451 18.57 11.36 12.98
N ALA A 452 19.06 10.87 11.85
CA ALA A 452 18.42 11.08 10.54
C ALA A 452 17.06 10.38 10.46
N ILE A 453 16.94 9.15 10.97
CA ILE A 453 15.67 8.42 11.08
C ILE A 453 14.73 9.18 12.00
N PHE A 454 15.14 9.57 13.21
CA PHE A 454 14.32 10.35 14.13
C PHE A 454 13.84 11.67 13.50
N ARG A 455 14.74 12.42 12.85
CA ARG A 455 14.41 13.72 12.25
C ARG A 455 13.37 13.61 11.14
N LEU A 456 13.45 12.58 10.30
CA LEU A 456 12.48 12.37 9.21
C LEU A 456 11.19 11.72 9.70
N THR A 457 11.22 10.89 10.76
CA THR A 457 10.03 10.17 11.23
C THR A 457 9.21 10.99 12.23
N ALA A 458 9.84 11.73 13.13
CA ALA A 458 9.17 12.50 14.18
C ALA A 458 8.87 13.95 13.77
N LEU A 459 9.82 14.61 13.10
CA LEU A 459 9.75 16.05 12.81
C LEU A 459 9.81 16.43 11.31
N PRO A 460 9.27 15.65 10.36
CA PRO A 460 9.47 15.95 8.94
C PRO A 460 8.72 17.22 8.52
N THR A 461 9.37 18.08 7.75
CA THR A 461 8.71 19.17 7.00
C THR A 461 7.84 18.60 5.86
N TYR A 462 7.05 19.45 5.21
CA TYR A 462 6.27 19.05 4.04
C TYR A 462 7.17 18.53 2.92
N ASP A 463 8.21 19.30 2.58
CA ASP A 463 9.12 19.02 1.47
C ASP A 463 10.02 17.81 1.74
N GLU A 464 10.32 17.51 3.01
CA GLU A 464 11.03 16.27 3.38
C GLU A 464 10.18 15.02 3.21
N ARG A 465 8.84 15.12 3.31
CA ARG A 465 7.96 13.96 3.07
C ARG A 465 7.65 13.75 1.61
N PHE A 466 7.54 14.82 0.84
CA PHE A 466 7.03 14.78 -0.52
C PHE A 466 8.06 15.35 -1.48
N VAL A 467 9.00 14.50 -1.89
CA VAL A 467 10.05 14.85 -2.84
C VAL A 467 9.64 14.34 -4.22
N VAL A 468 8.87 15.15 -4.94
CA VAL A 468 8.37 14.85 -6.29
C VAL A 468 8.83 15.96 -7.24
N PRO A 469 9.44 15.63 -8.38
CA PRO A 469 9.81 16.64 -9.35
C PRO A 469 8.59 17.08 -10.17
N ASN A 470 8.64 18.29 -10.72
CA ASN A 470 7.72 18.65 -11.80
C ASN A 470 7.98 17.72 -12.98
N MET A 471 6.92 17.11 -13.52
CA MET A 471 7.06 16.24 -14.68
C MET A 471 7.18 17.10 -15.93
N SER A 472 8.18 16.80 -16.76
CA SER A 472 8.47 17.47 -18.03
C SER A 472 7.44 17.14 -19.11
N ARG A 473 6.17 17.48 -18.86
CA ARG A 473 5.04 17.19 -19.75
C ARG A 473 5.21 17.79 -21.13
N GLU A 474 5.91 18.92 -21.22
CA GLU A 474 6.25 19.58 -22.48
C GLU A 474 6.96 18.64 -23.44
N VAL A 475 7.82 17.74 -22.95
CA VAL A 475 8.56 16.77 -23.76
C VAL A 475 7.61 15.76 -24.41
N ALA A 476 6.64 15.25 -23.65
CA ALA A 476 5.65 14.33 -24.19
C ALA A 476 4.64 15.02 -25.12
N ILE A 477 4.25 16.26 -24.80
CA ILE A 477 3.31 17.06 -25.60
C ILE A 477 3.92 17.43 -26.95
N GLU A 478 5.20 17.82 -26.97
CA GLU A 478 5.94 18.24 -28.17
C GLU A 478 5.96 17.18 -29.27
N ALA A 479 5.90 15.89 -28.90
CA ALA A 479 5.78 14.80 -29.85
C ALA A 479 4.46 14.82 -30.66
N THR A 480 3.46 15.60 -30.24
CA THR A 480 2.12 15.64 -30.85
C THR A 480 1.68 17.03 -31.29
N THR A 481 1.95 18.05 -30.50
CA THR A 481 1.51 19.43 -30.72
C THR A 481 2.53 20.38 -30.07
N PRO A 482 2.80 21.57 -30.64
CA PRO A 482 3.65 22.56 -29.98
C PRO A 482 3.17 22.85 -28.54
N PRO A 483 4.05 22.76 -27.51
CA PRO A 483 3.63 22.89 -26.12
C PRO A 483 2.93 24.21 -25.78
N LEU A 484 3.34 25.32 -26.42
CA LEU A 484 2.69 26.63 -26.24
C LEU A 484 1.27 26.67 -26.81
N THR A 485 1.06 26.06 -27.98
CA THR A 485 -0.28 25.90 -28.57
C THR A 485 -1.15 25.04 -27.67
N ASN A 486 -0.65 23.88 -27.24
CA ASN A 486 -1.38 23.02 -26.30
C ASN A 486 -1.72 23.77 -25.01
N LYS A 487 -0.81 24.58 -24.45
CA LYS A 487 -1.07 25.41 -23.27
C LYS A 487 -2.22 26.41 -23.48
N GLN A 488 -2.29 27.03 -24.67
CA GLN A 488 -3.35 27.99 -25.00
C GLN A 488 -4.70 27.33 -25.25
N GLU A 489 -4.72 26.11 -25.80
CA GLU A 489 -5.94 25.41 -26.20
C GLU A 489 -6.48 24.47 -25.11
N THR A 490 -5.64 24.03 -24.17
CA THR A 490 -6.05 23.09 -23.11
C THR A 490 -7.23 23.65 -22.33
N GLY A 491 -8.32 22.89 -22.27
CA GLY A 491 -9.56 23.26 -21.57
C GLY A 491 -10.63 23.85 -22.49
N PHE A 492 -10.32 24.16 -23.75
CA PHE A 492 -11.26 24.65 -24.75
C PHE A 492 -11.44 23.64 -25.91
N GLY A 493 -12.68 23.50 -26.41
CA GLY A 493 -13.00 22.62 -27.54
C GLY A 493 -13.40 21.18 -27.17
N PHE A 494 -13.60 20.33 -28.18
CA PHE A 494 -13.98 18.93 -28.01
C PHE A 494 -12.73 18.05 -27.89
N ARG A 495 -12.68 17.15 -26.90
CA ARG A 495 -11.59 16.16 -26.70
C ARG A 495 -11.29 15.29 -27.92
N ARG A 496 -12.25 15.13 -28.83
CA ARG A 496 -12.09 14.56 -30.18
C ARG A 496 -12.88 15.42 -31.15
N GLY A 497 -12.31 15.74 -32.30
CA GLY A 497 -13.06 16.37 -33.39
C GLY A 497 -14.24 15.49 -33.84
N PRO A 498 -15.31 16.06 -34.42
CA PRO A 498 -16.41 15.27 -34.95
C PRO A 498 -15.89 14.35 -36.07
N GLY A 499 -15.77 13.06 -35.78
CA GLY A 499 -15.53 12.05 -36.80
C GLY A 499 -16.84 11.84 -37.55
N ARG A 500 -16.86 12.11 -38.86
CA ARG A 500 -17.93 11.59 -39.72
C ARG A 500 -17.83 10.07 -39.65
N ARG A 501 -18.80 9.44 -38.96
CA ARG A 501 -19.02 8.00 -39.08
C ARG A 501 -19.48 7.77 -40.52
N TYR A 502 -18.57 7.29 -41.37
CA TYR A 502 -18.93 6.69 -42.65
C TYR A 502 -19.05 5.19 -42.46
#